data_AF-A0A970QNJ1-F1
#
_entry.id   AF-A0A970QNJ1-F1
#
_cell.length_a   1.000
_cell.length_b   1.000
_cell.length_c   1.000
_cell.angle_alpha   90.00
_cell.angle_beta   90.00
_cell.angle_gamma   90.00
#
_symmetry.space_group_name_H-M   'P 1'
#
loop_
_entity.id
_entity.type
_entity.pdbx_description
1 polymer ?
#
loop_
_entity_poly.entity_id
_entity_poly.type
_entity_poly.pdbx_seq_one_letter_code
_entity_poly.pdbx_strand_id
1 'polypeptide(L)'
;MIRNILILCIIFSLTGGLKDPMFAQKITYNYLIDTSNIDTKQIMNLFESYIHSKPDSLYDNPYWNSDEKHQYKHFDFLESEFQPSLYMGFPVHVLSIKLKNGLYEIKAQFSYCQSDGTPYVLCIANYYAMKENGLYKLYNALPINRKNWLHTKIRQIDFYYPPYHVFDTLKAQALNDFANDLCNNLNVKVIPFEYYMADDFDEIQNLRGIDYYIGMGGEVKPTGRSNNYDKVYAGGMDENYFHEVFHILIDPHYPDKHQWISEGMATWLGGSRGESLQWHIIRTDEYLKKHPEINLNDLLTLKTIDKYTDYRYVLGGIIVKKIYEKGGWNSIIAFMKTGKSDENYYKAIETYLGVKKKDLNTYLRKELETSSKQ
;
A
#
# COMPACT_ATOMS: atom_id res chain seq x y z
N MET A 1 -14.27 -16.56 -7.82
CA MET A 1 -13.70 -15.50 -8.68
C MET A 1 -13.67 -14.19 -7.89
N ILE A 2 -12.80 -14.08 -6.87
CA ILE A 2 -12.58 -12.83 -6.12
C ILE A 2 -11.10 -12.80 -5.77
N ARG A 3 -10.40 -11.81 -6.32
CA ARG A 3 -8.97 -11.49 -6.22
C ARG A 3 -8.86 -10.42 -5.13
N ASN A 4 -7.89 -10.46 -4.20
CA ASN A 4 -7.32 -9.25 -3.58
C ASN A 4 -6.07 -9.51 -2.72
N ILE A 5 -4.92 -9.36 -3.36
CA ILE A 5 -3.98 -8.28 -3.02
C ILE A 5 -3.98 -7.37 -4.24
N LEU A 6 -4.37 -6.11 -4.08
CA LEU A 6 -4.44 -5.17 -5.20
C LEU A 6 -3.05 -4.55 -5.44
N ILE A 7 -2.12 -5.38 -5.92
CA ILE A 7 -1.26 -4.92 -7.01
C ILE A 7 -2.17 -5.04 -8.23
N LEU A 8 -2.71 -3.92 -8.71
CA LEU A 8 -3.55 -3.90 -9.92
C LEU A 8 -2.64 -4.07 -11.15
N CYS A 9 -1.87 -5.16 -11.29
CA CYS A 9 -1.33 -5.48 -12.61
C CYS A 9 -2.51 -5.76 -13.57
N ILE A 10 -2.90 -4.74 -14.34
CA ILE A 10 -3.75 -4.88 -15.52
C ILE A 10 -2.86 -5.49 -16.58
N ILE A 11 -2.85 -6.82 -16.67
CA ILE A 11 -2.29 -7.51 -17.82
C ILE A 11 -3.31 -7.31 -18.95
N PHE A 12 -3.01 -6.41 -19.88
CA PHE A 12 -3.66 -6.41 -21.19
C PHE A 12 -3.29 -7.71 -21.89
N SER A 13 -4.21 -8.68 -21.93
CA SER A 13 -4.13 -9.78 -22.88
C SER A 13 -4.29 -9.20 -24.29
N LEU A 14 -3.16 -8.90 -24.93
CA LEU A 14 -3.04 -8.54 -26.33
C LEU A 14 -3.37 -9.74 -27.22
N THR A 15 -4.65 -10.06 -27.36
CA THR A 15 -5.14 -10.89 -28.46
C THR A 15 -6.47 -10.31 -28.94
N GLY A 16 -6.41 -9.44 -29.95
CA GLY A 16 -7.56 -8.83 -30.59
C GLY A 16 -7.39 -7.32 -30.68
N GLY A 17 -7.07 -6.85 -31.89
CA GLY A 17 -6.58 -5.49 -32.12
C GLY A 17 -7.57 -4.38 -31.80
N LEU A 18 -7.07 -3.36 -31.12
CA LEU A 18 -7.46 -1.96 -31.26
C LEU A 18 -6.17 -1.14 -31.26
N LYS A 19 -5.71 -0.74 -32.44
CA LYS A 19 -4.79 0.39 -32.60
C LYS A 19 -5.64 1.65 -32.46
N ASP A 20 -6.06 1.97 -31.24
CA ASP A 20 -6.53 3.33 -30.94
C ASP A 20 -5.37 4.12 -30.32
N PRO A 21 -5.15 5.37 -30.76
CA PRO A 21 -4.10 6.20 -30.22
C PRO A 21 -4.35 6.42 -28.72
N MET A 22 -3.29 6.24 -27.94
CA MET A 22 -3.12 6.64 -26.53
C MET A 22 -4.08 7.78 -26.15
N PHE A 23 -5.20 7.44 -25.50
CA PHE A 23 -6.23 8.44 -25.15
C PHE A 23 -5.60 9.50 -24.24
N ALA A 24 -5.59 10.76 -24.69
CA ALA A 24 -5.35 11.88 -23.78
C ALA A 24 -6.43 11.83 -22.68
N GLN A 25 -6.01 11.95 -21.42
CA GLN A 25 -6.93 11.87 -20.28
C GLN A 25 -8.01 12.95 -20.41
N LYS A 26 -9.24 12.54 -20.70
CA LYS A 26 -10.36 13.46 -20.93
C LYS A 26 -10.85 14.00 -19.59
N ILE A 27 -10.94 15.31 -19.48
CA ILE A 27 -11.43 16.00 -18.28
C ILE A 27 -12.78 16.63 -18.61
N THR A 28 -13.74 16.47 -17.71
CA THR A 28 -15.09 17.04 -17.82
C THR A 28 -15.51 17.62 -16.47
N TYR A 29 -16.57 18.42 -16.44
CA TYR A 29 -16.99 19.19 -15.27
C TYR A 29 -18.49 19.08 -15.02
N ASN A 30 -18.88 19.13 -13.76
CA ASN A 30 -20.26 19.39 -13.40
C ASN A 30 -20.70 20.79 -13.82
N TYR A 31 -21.94 20.91 -14.32
CA TYR A 31 -22.51 22.18 -14.80
C TYR A 31 -22.67 23.24 -13.70
N LEU A 32 -22.66 22.83 -12.42
CA LEU A 32 -22.78 23.71 -11.26
C LEU A 32 -21.47 24.40 -10.87
N ILE A 33 -20.34 24.05 -11.50
CA ILE A 33 -19.07 24.74 -11.26
C ILE A 33 -19.15 26.13 -11.90
N ASP A 34 -19.04 27.16 -11.07
CA ASP A 34 -19.12 28.55 -11.51
C ASP A 34 -17.88 28.94 -12.34
N THR A 35 -17.97 28.71 -13.63
CA THR A 35 -16.95 29.09 -14.61
C THR A 35 -16.93 30.59 -14.87
N SER A 36 -17.86 31.40 -14.33
CA SER A 36 -17.78 32.86 -14.46
C SER A 36 -16.73 33.45 -13.49
N ASN A 37 -16.52 32.80 -12.34
CA ASN A 37 -15.52 33.17 -11.36
C ASN A 37 -14.09 32.97 -11.88
N ILE A 38 -13.27 34.02 -11.80
CA ILE A 38 -11.89 34.05 -12.32
C ILE A 38 -10.99 33.06 -11.56
N ASP A 39 -11.08 33.01 -10.24
CA ASP A 39 -10.26 32.09 -9.45
C ASP A 39 -10.66 30.64 -9.73
N THR A 40 -11.96 30.32 -9.79
CA THR A 40 -12.44 28.97 -10.16
C THR A 40 -11.89 28.52 -11.52
N LYS A 41 -11.91 29.40 -12.53
CA LYS A 41 -11.29 29.14 -13.84
C LYS A 41 -9.80 28.84 -13.74
N GLN A 42 -9.06 29.60 -12.92
CA GLN A 42 -7.63 29.36 -12.72
C GLN A 42 -7.37 28.01 -12.02
N ILE A 43 -8.20 27.63 -11.05
CA ILE A 43 -8.13 26.32 -10.39
C ILE A 43 -8.44 25.18 -11.36
N MET A 44 -9.46 25.32 -12.20
CA MET A 44 -9.76 24.35 -13.26
C MET A 44 -8.55 24.18 -14.19
N ASN A 45 -8.02 25.29 -14.72
CA ASN A 45 -6.86 25.26 -15.61
C ASN A 45 -5.63 24.64 -14.94
N LEU A 46 -5.40 24.93 -13.65
CA LEU A 46 -4.33 24.31 -12.86
C LEU A 46 -4.48 22.78 -12.84
N PHE A 47 -5.67 22.30 -12.50
CA PHE A 47 -5.93 20.86 -12.41
C PHE A 47 -5.87 20.17 -13.77
N GLU A 48 -6.41 20.77 -14.83
CA GLU A 48 -6.26 20.26 -16.20
C GLU A 48 -4.81 20.15 -16.61
N SER A 49 -4.06 21.24 -16.41
CA SER A 49 -2.66 21.30 -16.79
C SER A 49 -1.83 20.27 -16.01
N TYR A 50 -2.16 20.03 -14.74
CA TYR A 50 -1.56 18.96 -13.95
C TYR A 50 -1.83 17.59 -14.55
N ILE A 51 -3.10 17.24 -14.78
CA ILE A 51 -3.50 15.94 -15.32
C ILE A 51 -2.92 15.72 -16.72
N HIS A 52 -2.96 16.73 -17.60
CA HIS A 52 -2.39 16.66 -18.95
C HIS A 52 -0.86 16.63 -18.97
N SER A 53 -0.20 17.02 -17.89
CA SER A 53 1.26 16.91 -17.77
C SER A 53 1.75 15.47 -17.58
N LYS A 54 0.84 14.50 -17.43
CA LYS A 54 1.10 13.08 -17.18
C LYS A 54 1.88 12.87 -15.87
N PRO A 55 1.24 13.12 -14.72
CA PRO A 55 1.85 12.94 -13.41
C PRO A 55 1.93 11.45 -12.99
N ASP A 56 1.93 10.51 -13.95
CA ASP A 56 2.04 9.07 -13.74
C ASP A 56 3.49 8.61 -13.45
N SER A 57 4.39 9.57 -13.27
CA SER A 57 5.77 9.39 -12.86
C SER A 57 6.29 10.61 -12.12
N LEU A 58 7.36 10.43 -11.34
CA LEU A 58 7.98 11.51 -10.57
C LEU A 58 8.90 12.38 -11.45
N TYR A 59 8.57 13.66 -11.56
CA TYR A 59 9.42 14.72 -12.12
C TYR A 59 9.10 16.06 -11.45
N ASP A 60 9.92 17.08 -11.67
CA ASP A 60 9.63 18.42 -11.16
C ASP A 60 8.39 19.01 -11.86
N ASN A 61 7.23 18.82 -11.23
CA ASN A 61 5.96 19.25 -11.78
C ASN A 61 5.71 20.74 -11.40
N PRO A 62 5.47 21.63 -12.39
CA PRO A 62 5.29 23.05 -12.13
C PRO A 62 3.96 23.38 -11.47
N TYR A 63 3.00 22.45 -11.42
CA TYR A 63 1.67 22.68 -10.86
C TYR A 63 1.56 22.33 -9.37
N TRP A 64 2.60 21.72 -8.79
CA TRP A 64 2.67 21.40 -7.37
C TRP A 64 3.45 22.46 -6.59
N ASN A 65 3.09 22.64 -5.32
CA ASN A 65 3.75 23.62 -4.45
C ASN A 65 5.21 23.24 -4.15
N SER A 66 6.06 24.25 -3.93
CA SER A 66 7.50 24.07 -3.78
C SER A 66 7.90 23.42 -2.46
N ASP A 67 7.18 23.71 -1.37
CA ASP A 67 7.45 23.15 -0.04
C ASP A 67 7.33 21.63 -0.02
N GLU A 68 6.22 21.08 -0.54
CA GLU A 68 6.01 19.62 -0.60
C GLU A 68 6.97 18.94 -1.57
N LYS A 69 7.34 19.59 -2.69
CA LYS A 69 8.36 19.08 -3.61
C LYS A 69 9.76 19.01 -2.97
N HIS A 70 10.07 19.92 -2.05
CA HIS A 70 11.31 19.89 -1.28
C HIS A 70 11.23 18.82 -0.19
N GLN A 71 10.13 18.80 0.56
CA GLN A 71 9.99 17.97 1.76
C GLN A 71 9.86 16.48 1.44
N TYR A 72 9.16 16.13 0.36
CA TYR A 72 8.83 14.75 0.05
C TYR A 72 9.46 14.31 -1.26
N LYS A 73 10.13 13.14 -1.22
CA LYS A 73 10.67 12.51 -2.42
C LYS A 73 9.58 12.25 -3.46
N HIS A 74 8.41 11.76 -3.02
CA HIS A 74 7.19 11.66 -3.83
C HIS A 74 6.18 12.65 -3.27
N PHE A 75 6.09 13.81 -3.92
CA PHE A 75 5.29 14.93 -3.42
C PHE A 75 3.80 14.80 -3.73
N ASP A 76 3.38 14.02 -4.73
CA ASP A 76 1.97 13.67 -4.91
C ASP A 76 1.70 12.31 -4.24
N PHE A 77 0.98 12.33 -3.12
CA PHE A 77 0.68 11.13 -2.35
C PHE A 77 -0.38 10.22 -3.01
N LEU A 78 -1.10 10.71 -4.02
CA LEU A 78 -2.11 9.95 -4.76
C LEU A 78 -1.52 9.25 -6.00
N GLU A 79 -0.41 9.75 -6.54
CA GLU A 79 0.27 9.15 -7.70
C GLU A 79 0.59 7.67 -7.50
N SER A 80 1.21 7.36 -6.36
CA SER A 80 1.67 6.01 -6.02
C SER A 80 0.65 5.19 -5.22
N GLU A 81 -0.54 5.76 -4.95
CA GLU A 81 -1.57 5.07 -4.19
C GLU A 81 -2.18 3.89 -4.94
N PHE A 82 -2.23 3.99 -6.26
CA PHE A 82 -2.71 2.93 -7.14
C PHE A 82 -1.56 2.40 -7.98
N GLN A 83 -1.54 1.10 -8.23
CA GLN A 83 -0.54 0.48 -9.11
C GLN A 83 -1.23 -0.37 -10.17
N PRO A 84 -1.32 0.08 -11.43
CA PRO A 84 -0.78 1.33 -11.99
C PRO A 84 -1.45 2.58 -11.42
N SER A 85 -0.77 3.72 -11.58
CA SER A 85 -1.19 5.02 -11.07
C SER A 85 -2.61 5.40 -11.51
N LEU A 86 -3.31 6.18 -10.68
CA LEU A 86 -4.61 6.76 -10.98
C LEU A 86 -4.60 7.62 -12.26
N TYR A 87 -3.41 8.13 -12.63
CA TYR A 87 -3.18 9.00 -13.78
C TYR A 87 -2.87 8.25 -15.08
N MET A 88 -3.05 6.93 -15.13
CA MET A 88 -2.79 6.10 -16.32
C MET A 88 -3.76 6.31 -17.50
N GLY A 89 -4.51 7.42 -17.53
CA GLY A 89 -5.41 7.79 -18.65
C GLY A 89 -6.90 7.58 -18.41
N PHE A 90 -7.36 7.29 -17.19
CA PHE A 90 -8.80 7.20 -16.91
C PHE A 90 -9.50 8.55 -17.07
N PRO A 91 -10.68 8.63 -17.73
CA PRO A 91 -11.44 9.86 -17.77
C PRO A 91 -11.67 10.45 -16.37
N VAL A 92 -11.53 11.76 -16.27
CA VAL A 92 -11.70 12.51 -15.02
C VAL A 92 -12.92 13.39 -15.15
N HIS A 93 -13.78 13.37 -14.14
CA HIS A 93 -14.92 14.25 -14.02
C HIS A 93 -14.79 15.06 -12.73
N VAL A 94 -14.59 16.37 -12.84
CA VAL A 94 -14.50 17.28 -11.69
C VAL A 94 -15.90 17.52 -11.17
N LEU A 95 -16.16 16.99 -9.97
CA LEU A 95 -17.46 17.02 -9.31
C LEU A 95 -17.74 18.39 -8.69
N SER A 96 -16.73 19.01 -8.07
CA SER A 96 -16.86 20.34 -7.46
C SER A 96 -15.52 21.01 -7.25
N ILE A 97 -15.54 22.36 -7.24
CA ILE A 97 -14.46 23.20 -6.73
C ILE A 97 -15.07 24.09 -5.63
N LYS A 98 -14.58 23.98 -4.39
CA LYS A 98 -15.13 24.71 -3.24
C LYS A 98 -14.05 25.51 -2.54
N LEU A 99 -14.31 26.81 -2.32
CA LEU A 99 -13.45 27.66 -1.51
C LEU A 99 -13.89 27.59 -0.04
N LYS A 100 -12.97 27.27 0.86
CA LYS A 100 -13.16 27.36 2.31
C LYS A 100 -11.89 27.90 2.96
N ASN A 101 -12.00 29.02 3.68
CA ASN A 101 -10.88 29.62 4.43
C ASN A 101 -9.61 29.86 3.57
N GLY A 102 -9.77 30.33 2.33
CA GLY A 102 -8.64 30.59 1.41
C GLY A 102 -8.07 29.35 0.73
N LEU A 103 -8.65 28.17 0.96
CA LEU A 103 -8.26 26.89 0.39
C LEU A 103 -9.33 26.42 -0.61
N TYR A 104 -8.91 26.11 -1.84
CA TYR A 104 -9.80 25.49 -2.82
C TYR A 104 -9.69 23.97 -2.72
N GLU A 105 -10.80 23.27 -2.48
CA GLU A 105 -10.92 21.82 -2.58
C GLU A 105 -11.46 21.47 -3.98
N ILE A 106 -10.71 20.67 -4.74
CA ILE A 106 -11.10 20.10 -6.02
C ILE A 106 -11.47 18.64 -5.77
N LYS A 107 -12.73 18.28 -5.97
CA LYS A 107 -13.20 16.89 -5.90
C LYS A 107 -13.32 16.32 -7.30
N ALA A 108 -12.56 15.27 -7.59
CA ALA A 108 -12.45 14.68 -8.92
C ALA A 108 -12.76 13.18 -8.90
N GLN A 109 -13.62 12.76 -9.81
CA GLN A 109 -13.98 11.36 -10.04
C GLN A 109 -13.15 10.80 -11.18
N PHE A 110 -12.43 9.71 -10.93
CA PHE A 110 -11.76 8.90 -11.94
C PHE A 110 -12.67 7.72 -12.27
N SER A 111 -13.13 7.66 -13.52
CA SER A 111 -14.17 6.71 -13.92
C SER A 111 -14.20 6.50 -15.43
N TYR A 112 -14.82 5.43 -15.88
CA TYR A 112 -15.14 5.21 -17.29
C TYR A 112 -16.53 4.56 -17.41
N CYS A 113 -17.10 4.59 -18.62
CA CYS A 113 -18.29 3.81 -18.92
C CYS A 113 -17.88 2.49 -19.57
N GLN A 114 -18.46 1.40 -19.11
CA GLN A 114 -18.35 0.09 -19.77
C GLN A 114 -19.04 0.13 -21.14
N SER A 115 -18.82 -0.91 -21.96
CA SER A 115 -19.35 -0.96 -23.33
C SER A 115 -20.89 -0.95 -23.39
N ASP A 116 -21.55 -1.37 -22.33
CA ASP A 116 -23.01 -1.35 -22.15
C ASP A 116 -23.54 -0.01 -21.61
N GLY A 117 -22.65 0.96 -21.37
CA GLY A 117 -22.98 2.26 -20.79
C GLY A 117 -22.99 2.28 -19.25
N THR A 118 -22.74 1.16 -18.58
CA THR A 118 -22.69 1.10 -17.11
C THR A 118 -21.51 1.94 -16.59
N PRO A 119 -21.74 2.87 -15.65
CA PRO A 119 -20.65 3.66 -15.08
C PRO A 119 -19.78 2.78 -14.17
N TYR A 120 -18.46 2.94 -14.29
CA TYR A 120 -17.48 2.30 -13.44
C TYR A 120 -16.61 3.35 -12.77
N VAL A 121 -16.82 3.58 -11.49
CA VAL A 121 -16.06 4.55 -10.69
C VAL A 121 -14.88 3.84 -10.04
N LEU A 122 -13.68 4.36 -10.29
CA LEU A 122 -12.43 3.84 -9.73
C LEU A 122 -12.07 4.49 -8.41
N CYS A 123 -12.14 5.83 -8.38
CA CYS A 123 -11.73 6.64 -7.25
C CYS A 123 -12.45 8.00 -7.30
N ILE A 124 -12.79 8.54 -6.12
CA ILE A 124 -13.13 9.95 -5.94
C ILE A 124 -12.06 10.52 -5.02
N ALA A 125 -11.25 11.43 -5.56
CA ALA A 125 -10.10 12.01 -4.89
C ALA A 125 -10.24 13.53 -4.76
N ASN A 126 -9.62 14.06 -3.72
CA ASN A 126 -9.62 15.45 -3.33
C ASN A 126 -8.22 16.02 -3.42
N TYR A 127 -8.11 17.12 -4.15
CA TYR A 127 -6.91 17.91 -4.28
C TYR A 127 -7.16 19.27 -3.67
N TYR A 128 -6.11 19.87 -3.13
CA TYR A 128 -6.20 21.21 -2.58
C TYR A 128 -5.37 22.20 -3.39
N ALA A 129 -5.85 23.43 -3.50
CA ALA A 129 -5.13 24.49 -4.20
C ALA A 129 -5.10 25.80 -3.41
N MET A 130 -3.93 26.43 -3.36
CA MET A 130 -3.67 27.73 -2.73
C MET A 130 -2.70 28.55 -3.58
N LYS A 131 -2.64 29.86 -3.35
CA LYS A 131 -1.66 30.74 -4.00
C LYS A 131 -0.28 30.59 -3.34
N GLU A 132 0.72 30.30 -4.17
CA GLU A 132 2.14 30.40 -3.87
C GLU A 132 2.74 31.45 -4.81
N ASN A 133 3.31 32.53 -4.25
CA ASN A 133 3.90 33.63 -5.02
C ASN A 133 2.96 34.21 -6.10
N GLY A 134 1.65 34.29 -5.80
CA GLY A 134 0.62 34.84 -6.69
C GLY A 134 0.04 33.86 -7.71
N LEU A 135 0.57 32.63 -7.81
CA LEU A 135 0.06 31.58 -8.71
C LEU A 135 -0.55 30.44 -7.90
N TYR A 136 -1.64 29.84 -8.39
CA TYR A 136 -2.21 28.66 -7.74
C TYR A 136 -1.32 27.43 -7.94
N LYS A 137 -1.19 26.63 -6.88
CA LYS A 137 -0.48 25.35 -6.85
C LYS A 137 -1.33 24.29 -6.15
N LEU A 138 -1.11 23.03 -6.50
CA LEU A 138 -1.70 21.87 -5.84
C LEU A 138 -0.93 21.51 -4.56
N TYR A 139 -1.67 20.98 -3.58
CA TYR A 139 -1.22 20.53 -2.26
C TYR A 139 -1.87 19.19 -1.93
N ASN A 140 -1.18 18.35 -1.15
CA ASN A 140 -1.76 17.11 -0.64
C ASN A 140 -2.86 17.36 0.39
N ALA A 141 -3.84 16.47 0.42
CA ALA A 141 -4.87 16.45 1.44
C ALA A 141 -4.36 16.07 2.83
N LEU A 142 -3.43 15.12 2.92
CA LEU A 142 -2.96 14.56 4.19
C LEU A 142 -2.45 15.64 5.18
N PRO A 143 -1.51 16.56 4.83
CA PRO A 143 -1.03 17.57 5.77
C PRO A 143 -2.10 18.59 6.20
N ILE A 144 -3.12 18.80 5.37
CA ILE A 144 -4.23 19.70 5.65
C ILE A 144 -5.24 19.03 6.60
N ASN A 145 -5.68 17.82 6.24
CA ASN A 145 -6.72 17.08 6.94
C ASN A 145 -6.26 16.62 8.33
N ARG A 146 -4.98 16.23 8.48
CA ARG A 146 -4.43 15.73 9.77
C ARG A 146 -4.40 16.78 10.88
N LYS A 147 -4.62 18.06 10.57
CA LYS A 147 -4.72 19.12 11.60
C LYS A 147 -5.85 18.90 12.59
N ASN A 148 -6.86 18.10 12.21
CA ASN A 148 -7.98 17.73 13.08
C ASN A 148 -7.73 16.41 13.84
N TRP A 149 -6.60 15.76 13.62
CA TRP A 149 -6.21 14.53 14.31
C TRP A 149 -5.29 14.87 15.48
N LEU A 150 -5.31 14.02 16.50
CA LEU A 150 -4.39 14.10 17.62
C LEU A 150 -3.02 13.59 17.19
N HIS A 151 -1.99 14.07 17.88
CA HIS A 151 -0.59 13.75 17.61
C HIS A 151 0.13 13.35 18.89
N THR A 152 0.94 12.31 18.82
CA THR A 152 1.83 11.92 19.91
C THR A 152 3.14 11.40 19.35
N LYS A 153 4.25 11.94 19.84
CA LYS A 153 5.59 11.51 19.43
C LYS A 153 6.19 10.57 20.46
N ILE A 154 6.47 9.34 20.05
CA ILE A 154 7.27 8.39 20.84
C ILE A 154 8.56 8.12 20.08
N ARG A 155 9.67 8.68 20.58
CA ARG A 155 11.01 8.58 19.98
C ARG A 155 11.01 8.97 18.49
N GLN A 156 11.17 8.00 17.59
CA GLN A 156 11.31 8.20 16.15
C GLN A 156 9.95 8.19 15.43
N ILE A 157 8.86 7.84 16.12
CA ILE A 157 7.55 7.67 15.51
C ILE A 157 6.64 8.83 15.91
N ASP A 158 6.14 9.53 14.91
CA ASP A 158 5.12 10.56 15.05
C ASP A 158 3.75 9.92 14.75
N PHE A 159 2.98 9.62 15.80
CA PHE A 159 1.66 8.99 15.68
C PHE A 159 0.58 10.04 15.46
N TYR A 160 -0.33 9.77 14.52
CA TYR A 160 -1.51 10.57 14.23
C TYR A 160 -2.76 9.69 14.31
N TYR A 161 -3.75 10.11 15.08
CA TYR A 161 -4.97 9.33 15.33
C TYR A 161 -6.22 10.20 15.53
N PRO A 162 -7.43 9.70 15.26
CA PRO A 162 -8.68 10.43 15.48
C PRO A 162 -8.87 10.88 16.94
N PRO A 163 -9.59 11.99 17.20
CA PRO A 163 -9.84 12.47 18.56
C PRO A 163 -10.58 11.52 19.49
N TYR A 164 -11.26 10.50 18.93
CA TYR A 164 -11.95 9.48 19.72
C TYR A 164 -10.99 8.39 20.25
N HIS A 165 -9.81 8.24 19.65
CA HIS A 165 -8.88 7.16 19.97
C HIS A 165 -8.14 7.47 21.28
N VAL A 166 -8.07 6.45 22.15
CA VAL A 166 -7.32 6.54 23.42
C VAL A 166 -5.94 5.93 23.20
N PHE A 167 -4.93 6.79 23.10
CA PHE A 167 -3.56 6.38 22.76
C PHE A 167 -2.92 5.48 23.83
N ASP A 168 -2.49 4.29 23.44
CA ASP A 168 -1.75 3.36 24.30
C ASP A 168 -0.23 3.56 24.15
N THR A 169 0.33 4.28 25.12
CA THR A 169 1.76 4.59 25.16
C THR A 169 2.63 3.33 25.30
N LEU A 170 2.14 2.27 25.96
CA LEU A 170 2.91 1.03 26.14
C LEU A 170 3.01 0.26 24.83
N LYS A 171 1.93 0.19 24.03
CA LYS A 171 1.98 -0.40 22.68
C LYS A 171 2.91 0.39 21.76
N ALA A 172 2.84 1.72 21.79
CA ALA A 172 3.72 2.57 20.99
C ALA A 172 5.21 2.43 21.36
N GLN A 173 5.52 2.25 22.66
CA GLN A 173 6.86 1.95 23.12
C GLN A 173 7.31 0.56 22.67
N ALA A 174 6.46 -0.46 22.81
CA ALA A 174 6.75 -1.81 22.34
C ALA A 174 7.05 -1.86 20.83
N LEU A 175 6.32 -1.09 20.01
CA LEU A 175 6.61 -0.95 18.59
C LEU A 175 8.01 -0.37 18.34
N ASN A 176 8.34 0.72 19.04
CA ASN A 176 9.66 1.35 18.93
C ASN A 176 10.78 0.40 19.34
N ASP A 177 10.64 -0.29 20.46
CA ASP A 177 11.68 -1.19 20.97
C ASP A 177 11.88 -2.37 20.02
N PHE A 178 10.79 -2.99 19.55
CA PHE A 178 10.86 -4.06 18.56
C PHE A 178 11.48 -3.63 17.23
N ALA A 179 11.11 -2.43 16.73
CA ALA A 179 11.71 -1.86 15.53
C ALA A 179 13.22 -1.64 15.68
N ASN A 180 13.65 -1.07 16.82
CA ASN A 180 15.07 -0.86 17.11
C ASN A 180 15.85 -2.19 17.17
N ASP A 181 15.31 -3.20 17.86
CA ASP A 181 15.94 -4.51 17.98
C ASP A 181 16.06 -5.21 16.62
N LEU A 182 15.01 -5.18 15.80
CA LEU A 182 15.06 -5.76 14.46
C LEU A 182 16.08 -5.05 13.57
N CYS A 183 16.07 -3.71 13.57
CA CYS A 183 17.04 -2.94 12.80
C CYS A 183 18.49 -3.24 13.22
N ASN A 184 18.74 -3.39 14.52
CA ASN A 184 20.04 -3.81 15.04
C ASN A 184 20.41 -5.22 14.54
N ASN A 185 19.50 -6.18 14.63
CA ASN A 185 19.73 -7.56 14.17
C ASN A 185 20.03 -7.65 12.67
N LEU A 186 19.44 -6.77 11.86
CA LEU A 186 19.63 -6.71 10.42
C LEU A 186 20.75 -5.76 9.98
N ASN A 187 21.40 -5.08 10.92
CA ASN A 187 22.42 -4.05 10.68
C ASN A 187 21.92 -2.90 9.78
N VAL A 188 20.67 -2.46 10.00
CA VAL A 188 20.06 -1.31 9.33
C VAL A 188 19.75 -0.21 10.35
N LYS A 189 19.56 1.02 9.86
CA LYS A 189 19.29 2.18 10.73
C LYS A 189 17.80 2.44 10.82
N VAL A 190 17.30 2.66 12.05
CA VAL A 190 15.96 3.19 12.24
C VAL A 190 15.91 4.64 11.73
N ILE A 191 14.84 4.95 11.01
CA ILE A 191 14.54 6.30 10.53
C ILE A 191 13.31 6.85 11.26
N PRO A 192 13.16 8.18 11.39
CA PRO A 192 11.90 8.77 11.79
C PRO A 192 10.81 8.53 10.75
N PHE A 193 9.58 8.31 11.19
CA PHE A 193 8.43 8.15 10.30
C PHE A 193 7.12 8.54 10.98
N GLU A 194 6.10 8.79 10.16
CA GLU A 194 4.75 9.09 10.60
C GLU A 194 3.89 7.82 10.58
N TYR A 195 3.10 7.62 11.63
CA TYR A 195 2.21 6.49 11.79
C TYR A 195 0.77 6.98 11.93
N TYR A 196 -0.04 6.77 10.90
CA TYR A 196 -1.45 7.14 10.88
C TYR A 196 -2.30 5.93 11.21
N MET A 197 -3.19 6.06 12.20
CA MET A 197 -4.06 4.97 12.64
C MET A 197 -5.49 5.41 12.90
N ALA A 198 -6.45 4.55 12.57
CA ALA A 198 -7.87 4.69 12.87
C ALA A 198 -8.53 3.31 12.95
N ASP A 199 -9.77 3.25 13.46
CA ASP A 199 -10.52 1.99 13.54
C ASP A 199 -10.89 1.44 12.16
N ASP A 200 -11.13 2.33 11.19
CA ASP A 200 -11.36 1.97 9.79
C ASP A 200 -10.26 2.55 8.88
N PHE A 201 -9.81 1.75 7.92
CA PHE A 201 -8.87 2.22 6.91
C PHE A 201 -9.49 3.27 5.99
N ASP A 202 -10.81 3.27 5.82
CA ASP A 202 -11.52 4.28 5.04
C ASP A 202 -11.38 5.68 5.66
N GLU A 203 -11.21 5.79 6.99
CA GLU A 203 -10.89 7.07 7.65
C GLU A 203 -9.50 7.56 7.28
N ILE A 204 -8.54 6.64 7.15
CA ILE A 204 -7.18 6.96 6.68
C ILE A 204 -7.20 7.38 5.21
N GLN A 205 -8.01 6.73 4.38
CA GLN A 205 -8.18 7.11 2.98
C GLN A 205 -8.82 8.51 2.88
N ASN A 206 -9.84 8.80 3.69
CA ASN A 206 -10.44 10.13 3.76
C ASN A 206 -9.42 11.19 4.19
N LEU A 207 -8.61 10.88 5.22
CA LEU A 207 -7.51 11.72 5.68
C LEU A 207 -6.55 12.06 4.53
N ARG A 208 -6.26 11.09 3.67
CA ARG A 208 -5.39 11.25 2.49
C ARG A 208 -6.08 11.89 1.27
N GLY A 209 -7.36 12.25 1.39
CA GLY A 209 -8.13 12.91 0.34
C GLY A 209 -8.89 11.96 -0.58
N ILE A 210 -9.14 10.71 -0.18
CA ILE A 210 -9.89 9.74 -0.99
C ILE A 210 -11.26 9.53 -0.33
N ASP A 211 -12.33 9.95 -1.01
CA ASP A 211 -13.71 9.75 -0.54
C ASP A 211 -14.26 8.38 -0.95
N TYR A 212 -13.74 7.83 -2.04
CA TYR A 212 -14.13 6.53 -2.56
C TYR A 212 -12.98 5.93 -3.34
N TYR A 213 -12.79 4.61 -3.25
CA TYR A 213 -12.06 3.83 -4.26
C TYR A 213 -12.64 2.43 -4.37
N ILE A 214 -12.37 1.72 -5.46
CA ILE A 214 -12.91 0.36 -5.72
C ILE A 214 -12.60 -0.68 -4.64
N GLY A 215 -11.65 -0.41 -3.75
CA GLY A 215 -11.34 -1.28 -2.62
C GLY A 215 -12.08 -0.93 -1.33
N MET A 216 -12.83 0.18 -1.27
CA MET A 216 -13.76 0.45 -0.17
C MET A 216 -14.94 -0.51 -0.27
N GLY A 217 -15.07 -1.40 0.70
CA GLY A 217 -16.19 -2.32 0.79
C GLY A 217 -15.88 -3.61 1.54
N GLY A 218 -16.95 -4.25 1.99
CA GLY A 218 -16.88 -5.43 2.84
C GLY A 218 -16.91 -5.07 4.32
N GLU A 219 -16.50 -6.03 5.16
CA GLU A 219 -16.40 -5.83 6.60
C GLU A 219 -15.10 -5.08 6.92
N VAL A 220 -15.19 -4.15 7.89
CA VAL A 220 -14.03 -3.53 8.51
C VAL A 220 -13.12 -4.63 9.03
N LYS A 221 -11.86 -4.56 8.64
CA LYS A 221 -10.84 -5.50 9.09
C LYS A 221 -9.50 -4.79 9.18
N PRO A 222 -8.64 -5.24 10.08
CA PRO A 222 -7.26 -4.80 10.12
C PRO A 222 -6.60 -4.82 8.74
N THR A 223 -6.00 -3.69 8.38
CA THR A 223 -5.28 -3.52 7.12
C THR A 223 -4.30 -2.38 7.24
N GLY A 224 -3.31 -2.35 6.38
CA GLY A 224 -2.45 -1.20 6.29
C GLY A 224 -1.81 -1.05 4.93
N ARG A 225 -1.00 0.00 4.84
CA ARG A 225 -0.11 0.28 3.74
C ARG A 225 1.01 1.17 4.24
N SER A 226 2.17 1.07 3.61
CA SER A 226 3.19 2.09 3.70
C SER A 226 3.54 2.70 2.34
N ASN A 227 4.14 3.88 2.36
CA ASN A 227 4.64 4.53 1.15
C ASN A 227 6.08 4.14 0.78
N ASN A 228 6.67 3.14 1.46
CA ASN A 228 8.09 2.73 1.34
C ASN A 228 9.13 3.82 1.68
N TYR A 229 8.71 4.94 2.27
CA TYR A 229 9.60 6.06 2.62
C TYR A 229 9.55 6.37 4.10
N ASP A 230 8.42 6.88 4.58
CA ASP A 230 8.33 7.57 5.87
C ASP A 230 6.91 7.60 6.44
N LYS A 231 5.94 6.90 5.83
CA LYS A 231 4.55 6.90 6.29
C LYS A 231 3.99 5.50 6.33
N VAL A 232 3.42 5.17 7.48
CA VAL A 232 2.61 3.97 7.71
C VAL A 232 1.17 4.40 7.93
N TYR A 233 0.26 3.69 7.26
CA TYR A 233 -1.17 3.86 7.33
C TYR A 233 -1.76 2.55 7.85
N ALA A 234 -2.41 2.56 9.00
CA ALA A 234 -3.00 1.40 9.63
C ALA A 234 -4.49 1.65 9.92
N GLY A 235 -5.35 0.70 9.55
CA GLY A 235 -6.77 0.70 9.86
C GLY A 235 -7.12 -0.54 10.66
N GLY A 236 -7.95 -0.40 11.68
CA GLY A 236 -8.41 -1.48 12.55
C GLY A 236 -7.34 -2.09 13.44
N MET A 237 -6.23 -1.37 13.65
CA MET A 237 -5.10 -1.80 14.47
C MET A 237 -4.62 -0.69 15.38
N ASP A 238 -4.06 -1.08 16.53
CA ASP A 238 -3.48 -0.19 17.53
C ASP A 238 -2.04 0.25 17.19
N GLU A 239 -1.37 0.91 18.12
CA GLU A 239 -0.04 1.53 18.00
C GLU A 239 1.12 0.54 17.74
N ASN A 240 0.86 -0.77 17.69
CA ASN A 240 1.90 -1.80 17.57
C ASN A 240 1.78 -2.69 16.33
N TYR A 241 1.06 -2.26 15.28
CA TYR A 241 1.00 -3.03 14.04
C TYR A 241 2.30 -2.88 13.22
N PHE A 242 3.18 -3.87 13.37
CA PHE A 242 4.53 -3.86 12.82
C PHE A 242 4.63 -4.23 11.33
N HIS A 243 3.64 -4.90 10.76
CA HIS A 243 3.70 -5.39 9.37
C HIS A 243 4.10 -4.30 8.38
N GLU A 244 3.42 -3.16 8.42
CA GLU A 244 3.72 -2.03 7.53
C GLU A 244 4.99 -1.27 7.92
N VAL A 245 5.37 -1.32 9.21
CA VAL A 245 6.62 -0.73 9.70
C VAL A 245 7.83 -1.48 9.14
N PHE A 246 7.74 -2.81 8.97
CA PHE A 246 8.77 -3.60 8.30
C PHE A 246 9.06 -3.07 6.88
N HIS A 247 8.00 -2.74 6.12
CA HIS A 247 8.13 -2.27 4.74
C HIS A 247 8.84 -0.90 4.62
N ILE A 248 8.79 -0.04 5.63
CA ILE A 248 9.54 1.23 5.58
C ILE A 248 10.94 1.12 6.18
N LEU A 249 11.12 0.31 7.23
CA LEU A 249 12.39 0.25 7.94
C LEU A 249 13.38 -0.71 7.30
N ILE A 250 12.91 -1.82 6.71
CA ILE A 250 13.76 -2.90 6.25
C ILE A 250 13.82 -2.95 4.74
N ASP A 251 12.67 -2.86 4.06
CA ASP A 251 12.62 -3.12 2.62
C ASP A 251 13.53 -2.24 1.77
N PRO A 252 13.69 -0.92 2.05
CA PRO A 252 14.60 -0.06 1.29
C PRO A 252 16.07 -0.47 1.33
N HIS A 253 16.50 -1.22 2.35
CA HIS A 253 17.87 -1.74 2.47
C HIS A 253 18.10 -3.01 1.64
N TYR A 254 17.03 -3.62 1.12
CA TYR A 254 17.05 -4.84 0.32
C TYR A 254 16.17 -4.67 -0.92
N PRO A 255 16.48 -3.71 -1.83
CA PRO A 255 15.62 -3.36 -2.95
C PRO A 255 15.47 -4.49 -3.98
N ASP A 256 16.46 -5.37 -4.06
CA ASP A 256 16.48 -6.48 -5.01
C ASP A 256 15.82 -7.75 -4.47
N LYS A 257 15.30 -7.78 -3.25
CA LYS A 257 14.69 -9.01 -2.70
C LYS A 257 13.41 -9.40 -3.43
N HIS A 258 13.08 -10.68 -3.37
CA HIS A 258 11.81 -11.18 -3.87
C HIS A 258 10.64 -10.77 -2.96
N GLN A 259 9.48 -10.44 -3.54
CA GLN A 259 8.31 -9.94 -2.79
C GLN A 259 7.80 -10.94 -1.73
N TRP A 260 7.89 -12.24 -2.00
CA TRP A 260 7.54 -13.28 -1.03
C TRP A 260 8.40 -13.24 0.24
N ILE A 261 9.65 -12.75 0.13
CA ILE A 261 10.51 -12.55 1.31
C ILE A 261 10.00 -11.36 2.12
N SER A 262 9.67 -10.23 1.48
CA SER A 262 9.05 -9.05 2.15
C SER A 262 7.84 -9.46 2.96
N GLU A 263 6.85 -10.03 2.29
CA GLU A 263 5.55 -10.34 2.88
C GLU A 263 5.67 -11.43 3.94
N GLY A 264 6.55 -12.41 3.72
CA GLY A 264 6.83 -13.46 4.68
C GLY A 264 7.48 -12.93 5.96
N MET A 265 8.48 -12.05 5.84
CA MET A 265 9.11 -11.39 6.98
C MET A 265 8.13 -10.50 7.75
N ALA A 266 7.39 -9.64 7.04
CA ALA A 266 6.40 -8.75 7.65
C ALA A 266 5.32 -9.55 8.41
N THR A 267 4.84 -10.67 7.83
CA THR A 267 3.85 -11.53 8.47
C THR A 267 4.42 -12.30 9.66
N TRP A 268 5.63 -12.86 9.53
CA TRP A 268 6.26 -13.60 10.62
C TRP A 268 6.49 -12.72 11.84
N LEU A 269 6.91 -11.47 11.63
CA LEU A 269 7.27 -10.55 12.71
C LEU A 269 6.08 -9.75 13.25
N GLY A 270 5.13 -9.36 12.39
CA GLY A 270 4.05 -8.44 12.73
C GLY A 270 2.63 -8.97 12.50
N GLY A 271 2.47 -10.22 12.05
CA GLY A 271 1.18 -10.76 11.63
C GLY A 271 0.68 -10.10 10.34
N SER A 272 -0.53 -10.43 9.90
CA SER A 272 -1.21 -9.76 8.79
C SER A 272 -2.72 -9.78 9.03
N ARG A 273 -3.43 -8.75 8.57
CA ARG A 273 -4.89 -8.65 8.77
C ARG A 273 -5.32 -8.82 10.24
N GLY A 274 -4.50 -8.33 11.17
CA GLY A 274 -4.74 -8.38 12.61
C GLY A 274 -4.51 -9.75 13.24
N GLU A 275 -4.04 -10.71 12.44
CA GLU A 275 -3.87 -12.09 12.85
C GLU A 275 -2.39 -12.48 12.80
N SER A 276 -2.00 -13.37 13.73
CA SER A 276 -0.64 -13.88 13.79
C SER A 276 -0.32 -14.82 12.62
N LEU A 277 0.97 -15.04 12.34
CA LEU A 277 1.37 -16.10 11.40
C LEU A 277 0.77 -17.47 11.79
N GLN A 278 0.68 -17.77 13.10
CA GLN A 278 0.14 -19.04 13.59
C GLN A 278 -1.34 -19.22 13.23
N TRP A 279 -2.13 -18.15 13.33
CA TRP A 279 -3.53 -18.17 12.91
C TRP A 279 -3.66 -18.48 11.41
N HIS A 280 -2.82 -17.85 10.57
CA HIS A 280 -2.81 -18.13 9.14
C HIS A 280 -2.36 -19.56 8.82
N ILE A 281 -1.40 -20.11 9.57
CA ILE A 281 -0.92 -21.49 9.44
C ILE A 281 -2.07 -22.48 9.65
N ILE A 282 -2.82 -22.36 10.75
CA ILE A 282 -3.92 -23.26 11.11
C ILE A 282 -4.96 -23.31 9.99
N ARG A 283 -5.41 -22.13 9.51
CA ARG A 283 -6.42 -22.04 8.45
C ARG A 283 -5.92 -22.57 7.12
N THR A 284 -4.66 -22.31 6.79
CA THR A 284 -4.06 -22.76 5.52
C THR A 284 -3.92 -24.28 5.50
N ASP A 285 -3.55 -24.89 6.63
CA ASP A 285 -3.52 -26.35 6.79
C ASP A 285 -4.92 -26.96 6.57
N GLU A 286 -5.94 -26.43 7.25
CA GLU A 286 -7.33 -26.87 7.07
C GLU A 286 -7.83 -26.72 5.63
N TYR A 287 -7.48 -25.60 4.97
CA TYR A 287 -7.85 -25.35 3.59
C TYR A 287 -7.15 -26.34 2.65
N LEU A 288 -5.83 -26.50 2.75
CA LEU A 288 -5.07 -27.37 1.86
C LEU A 288 -5.36 -28.86 2.06
N LYS A 289 -5.88 -29.28 3.22
CA LYS A 289 -6.44 -30.64 3.43
C LYS A 289 -7.70 -30.89 2.61
N LYS A 290 -8.54 -29.86 2.43
CA LYS A 290 -9.74 -29.91 1.59
C LYS A 290 -9.44 -29.70 0.10
N HIS A 291 -8.27 -29.15 -0.20
CA HIS A 291 -7.80 -28.83 -1.54
C HIS A 291 -6.49 -29.57 -1.90
N PRO A 292 -6.51 -30.90 -2.01
CA PRO A 292 -5.32 -31.70 -2.36
C PRO A 292 -4.80 -31.44 -3.79
N GLU A 293 -5.63 -30.88 -4.68
CA GLU A 293 -5.28 -30.51 -6.05
C GLU A 293 -4.28 -29.34 -6.12
N ILE A 294 -4.18 -28.53 -5.06
CA ILE A 294 -3.27 -27.38 -5.02
C ILE A 294 -1.84 -27.88 -4.82
N ASN A 295 -0.99 -27.62 -5.83
CA ASN A 295 0.41 -28.02 -5.83
C ASN A 295 1.32 -26.86 -5.38
N LEU A 296 1.94 -26.98 -4.20
CA LEU A 296 2.83 -25.93 -3.68
C LEU A 296 4.23 -25.93 -4.32
N ASN A 297 4.52 -26.83 -5.26
CA ASN A 297 5.75 -26.75 -6.07
C ASN A 297 5.76 -25.48 -6.94
N ASP A 298 4.59 -25.01 -7.38
CA ASP A 298 4.43 -23.76 -8.13
C ASP A 298 3.95 -22.62 -7.22
N LEU A 299 4.57 -22.55 -6.05
CA LEU A 299 4.31 -21.61 -4.96
C LEU A 299 3.98 -20.19 -5.45
N LEU A 300 4.82 -19.65 -6.34
CA LEU A 300 4.76 -18.26 -6.80
C LEU A 300 3.55 -17.93 -7.69
N THR A 301 2.82 -18.95 -8.17
CA THR A 301 1.57 -18.77 -8.92
C THR A 301 0.36 -18.59 -8.01
N LEU A 302 0.48 -18.97 -6.74
CA LEU A 302 -0.57 -18.89 -5.75
C LEU A 302 -0.79 -17.44 -5.32
N LYS A 303 -2.05 -17.07 -5.10
CA LYS A 303 -2.44 -15.71 -4.66
C LYS A 303 -3.04 -15.72 -3.27
N THR A 304 -4.36 -15.82 -3.18
CA THR A 304 -5.10 -15.72 -1.92
C THR A 304 -5.95 -16.95 -1.71
N ILE A 305 -6.06 -17.38 -0.46
CA ILE A 305 -7.05 -18.38 -0.01
C ILE A 305 -8.42 -17.69 0.10
N ASP A 306 -8.45 -16.55 0.79
CA ASP A 306 -9.67 -15.78 1.05
C ASP A 306 -9.34 -14.30 1.31
N LYS A 307 -10.29 -13.56 1.89
CA LYS A 307 -10.16 -12.12 2.21
C LYS A 307 -9.15 -11.82 3.33
N TYR A 308 -8.64 -12.82 4.04
CA TYR A 308 -7.71 -12.70 5.16
C TYR A 308 -6.32 -13.24 4.82
N THR A 309 -6.24 -14.38 4.13
CA THR A 309 -4.98 -15.11 3.97
C THR A 309 -4.49 -15.10 2.52
N ASP A 310 -3.37 -14.42 2.28
CA ASP A 310 -2.54 -14.59 1.08
C ASP A 310 -1.49 -15.68 1.31
N TYR A 311 -1.19 -16.46 0.28
CA TYR A 311 -0.19 -17.52 0.38
C TYR A 311 1.22 -16.98 0.70
N ARG A 312 1.52 -15.75 0.30
CA ARG A 312 2.77 -15.06 0.66
C ARG A 312 2.91 -14.84 2.15
N TYR A 313 1.81 -14.49 2.83
CA TYR A 313 1.80 -14.27 4.27
C TYR A 313 2.18 -15.57 4.99
N VAL A 314 1.44 -16.64 4.71
CA VAL A 314 1.57 -17.90 5.44
C VAL A 314 2.77 -18.73 4.99
N LEU A 315 2.90 -19.05 3.71
CA LEU A 315 3.98 -19.92 3.22
C LEU A 315 5.30 -19.15 3.16
N GLY A 316 5.28 -17.87 2.79
CA GLY A 316 6.45 -17.00 2.90
C GLY A 316 6.90 -16.86 4.36
N GLY A 317 5.96 -16.65 5.28
CA GLY A 317 6.23 -16.58 6.72
C GLY A 317 6.84 -17.87 7.28
N ILE A 318 6.31 -19.04 6.89
CA ILE A 318 6.90 -20.34 7.26
C ILE A 318 8.33 -20.47 6.72
N ILE A 319 8.55 -20.20 5.43
CA ILE A 319 9.88 -20.31 4.81
C ILE A 319 10.89 -19.43 5.55
N VAL A 320 10.54 -18.17 5.78
CA VAL A 320 11.38 -17.21 6.51
C VAL A 320 11.66 -17.72 7.93
N LYS A 321 10.62 -18.10 8.68
CA LYS A 321 10.76 -18.64 10.03
C LYS A 321 11.70 -19.84 10.06
N LYS A 322 11.59 -20.78 9.11
CA LYS A 322 12.43 -21.97 9.02
C LYS A 322 13.88 -21.65 8.67
N ILE A 323 14.12 -20.65 7.82
CA ILE A 323 15.47 -20.18 7.52
C ILE A 323 16.10 -19.55 8.76
N TYR A 324 15.34 -18.73 9.50
CA TYR A 324 15.79 -18.18 10.77
C TYR A 324 16.08 -19.27 11.82
N GLU A 325 15.19 -20.25 11.99
CA GLU A 325 15.39 -21.38 12.91
C GLU A 325 16.68 -22.16 12.60
N LYS A 326 17.09 -22.24 11.33
CA LYS A 326 18.27 -22.99 10.89
C LYS A 326 19.59 -22.22 11.01
N GLY A 327 19.57 -20.90 10.83
CA GLY A 327 20.81 -20.11 10.72
C GLY A 327 20.76 -18.68 11.25
N GLY A 328 19.69 -18.33 11.96
CA GLY A 328 19.50 -17.04 12.62
C GLY A 328 19.47 -15.86 11.65
N TRP A 329 19.74 -14.66 12.18
CA TRP A 329 19.72 -13.41 11.42
C TRP A 329 20.72 -13.36 10.27
N ASN A 330 21.88 -14.02 10.39
CA ASN A 330 22.87 -14.08 9.30
C ASN A 330 22.28 -14.77 8.05
N SER A 331 21.54 -15.87 8.22
CA SER A 331 20.85 -16.53 7.11
C SER A 331 19.71 -15.68 6.56
N ILE A 332 18.98 -14.94 7.41
CA ILE A 332 17.95 -14.01 6.95
C ILE A 332 18.55 -12.88 6.11
N ILE A 333 19.62 -12.24 6.56
CA ILE A 333 20.31 -11.18 5.80
C ILE A 333 20.77 -11.71 4.43
N ALA A 334 21.31 -12.93 4.41
CA ALA A 334 21.75 -13.56 3.17
C ALA A 334 20.56 -13.92 2.25
N PHE A 335 19.44 -14.37 2.82
CA PHE A 335 18.20 -14.65 2.11
C PHE A 335 17.58 -13.39 1.50
N MET A 336 17.54 -12.28 2.24
CA MET A 336 17.05 -10.98 1.75
C MET A 336 17.86 -10.42 0.57
N LYS A 337 19.07 -10.95 0.31
CA LYS A 337 19.97 -10.50 -0.77
C LYS A 337 19.96 -11.39 -2.01
N THR A 338 19.04 -12.35 -2.12
CA THR A 338 19.09 -13.38 -3.18
C THR A 338 18.63 -12.89 -4.56
N GLY A 339 18.05 -11.69 -4.65
CA GLY A 339 17.56 -11.11 -5.89
C GLY A 339 16.06 -11.35 -6.14
N LYS A 340 15.53 -10.69 -7.18
CA LYS A 340 14.09 -10.43 -7.34
C LYS A 340 13.35 -11.48 -8.17
N SER A 341 14.06 -12.31 -8.94
CA SER A 341 13.42 -13.25 -9.87
C SER A 341 12.86 -14.46 -9.13
N ASP A 342 11.80 -15.04 -9.70
CA ASP A 342 11.22 -16.30 -9.25
C ASP A 342 12.27 -17.42 -9.14
N GLU A 343 13.16 -17.50 -10.15
CA GLU A 343 14.26 -18.46 -10.19
C GLU A 343 15.21 -18.30 -8.98
N ASN A 344 15.54 -17.05 -8.65
CA ASN A 344 16.39 -16.74 -7.50
C ASN A 344 15.72 -17.14 -6.19
N TYR A 345 14.41 -16.92 -6.06
CA TYR A 345 13.67 -17.28 -4.86
C TYR A 345 13.63 -18.80 -4.64
N TYR A 346 13.32 -19.59 -5.67
CA TYR A 346 13.38 -21.06 -5.55
C TYR A 346 14.79 -21.56 -5.24
N LYS A 347 15.81 -21.02 -5.90
CA LYS A 347 17.21 -21.37 -5.63
C LYS A 347 17.61 -21.00 -4.20
N ALA A 348 17.12 -19.89 -3.67
CA ALA A 348 17.37 -19.48 -2.31
C ALA A 348 16.74 -20.45 -1.31
N ILE A 349 15.50 -20.89 -1.54
CA ILE A 349 14.87 -21.94 -0.71
C ILE A 349 15.69 -23.22 -0.72
N GLU A 350 16.15 -23.68 -1.89
CA GLU A 350 17.00 -24.86 -1.99
C GLU A 350 18.32 -24.67 -1.23
N THR A 351 18.93 -23.49 -1.33
CA THR A 351 20.20 -23.17 -0.66
C THR A 351 20.06 -23.17 0.86
N TYR A 352 19.06 -22.46 1.40
CA TYR A 352 18.95 -22.27 2.84
C TYR A 352 18.18 -23.39 3.53
N LEU A 353 17.14 -23.96 2.91
CA LEU A 353 16.36 -25.05 3.51
C LEU A 353 16.80 -26.44 3.03
N GLY A 354 17.47 -26.57 1.89
CA GLY A 354 17.79 -27.87 1.29
C GLY A 354 16.60 -28.50 0.57
N VAL A 355 15.57 -27.72 0.26
CA VAL A 355 14.31 -28.21 -0.34
C VAL A 355 14.24 -27.75 -1.79
N LYS A 356 14.25 -28.71 -2.72
CA LYS A 356 14.11 -28.43 -4.16
C LYS A 356 12.69 -28.00 -4.49
N LYS A 357 12.51 -27.20 -5.54
CA LYS A 357 11.18 -26.76 -6.03
C LYS A 357 10.17 -27.92 -6.13
N LYS A 358 10.59 -29.07 -6.67
CA LYS A 358 9.75 -30.27 -6.86
C LYS A 358 9.28 -30.95 -5.57
N ASP A 359 9.92 -30.65 -4.44
CA ASP A 359 9.66 -31.26 -3.13
C ASP A 359 8.95 -30.28 -2.17
N LEU A 360 8.70 -29.03 -2.61
CA LEU A 360 8.05 -27.99 -1.80
C LEU A 360 6.65 -28.36 -1.35
N ASN A 361 5.85 -28.99 -2.22
CA ASN A 361 4.50 -29.41 -1.88
C ASN A 361 4.48 -30.34 -0.65
N THR A 362 5.33 -31.36 -0.65
CA THR A 362 5.44 -32.30 0.46
C THR A 362 6.00 -31.61 1.71
N TYR A 363 7.06 -30.81 1.54
CA TYR A 363 7.71 -30.11 2.64
C TYR A 363 6.75 -29.13 3.35
N LEU A 364 6.15 -28.20 2.61
CA LEU A 364 5.31 -27.15 3.19
C LEU A 364 4.02 -27.70 3.81
N ARG A 365 3.41 -28.74 3.21
CA ARG A 365 2.24 -29.41 3.82
C ARG A 365 2.59 -30.05 5.16
N LYS A 366 3.78 -30.67 5.26
CA LYS A 366 4.27 -31.23 6.53
C LYS A 366 4.55 -30.14 7.57
N GLU A 367 5.17 -29.03 7.17
CA GLU A 367 5.43 -27.91 8.08
C GLU A 367 4.13 -27.26 8.58
N LEU A 368 3.12 -27.11 7.70
CA LEU A 368 1.79 -26.64 8.07
C LEU A 368 1.12 -27.57 9.08
N GLU A 369 1.08 -28.88 8.81
CA GLU A 369 0.45 -29.86 9.71
C GLU A 369 1.15 -29.94 11.07
N THR A 370 2.48 -29.83 11.08
CA THR A 370 3.26 -29.86 12.32
C THR A 370 3.04 -28.58 13.12
N SER A 371 3.06 -27.43 12.45
CA SER A 371 2.95 -26.12 13.10
C SER A 371 1.52 -25.85 13.56
N SER A 372 0.49 -26.35 12.88
CA SER A 372 -0.93 -26.14 13.25
C SER A 372 -1.34 -26.83 14.57
N LYS A 373 -0.51 -27.75 15.07
CA LYS A 373 -0.74 -28.50 16.33
C LYS A 373 -0.02 -27.87 17.54
N GLN A 374 0.81 -26.86 17.31
CA GLN A 374 1.50 -26.07 18.35
C GLN A 374 0.63 -24.88 18.73
#